data_AF-A0A7S4DAY5-F1
#
_entry.id   AF-A0A7S4DAY5-F1
#
_cell.length_a   1.000
_cell.length_b   1.000
_cell.length_c   1.000
_cell.angle_alpha   90.00
_cell.angle_beta   90.00
_cell.angle_gamma   90.00
#
_symmetry.space_group_name_H-M   'P 1'
#
loop_
_entity.id
_entity.type
_entity.pdbx_description
1 polymer ?
#
loop_
_entity_poly.entity_id
_entity_poly.type
_entity_poly.pdbx_seq_one_letter_code
_entity_poly.pdbx_strand_id
1 'polypeptide(L)'
;AAVMVHGRSRTQRYTRLAKWDYINSVASGQKAEDIMQKPPAKSNGDEIADDKTTPAIISEESSRLPVLPVIGNGDILSWRQWEDLKVAHPDILDCAMLGRGALIKPWLPTEIKEQRDWDISAGERLDIFQDFVKFGLEHWGSDTQGVNTTRRFLLEWVSFTHRYVPVGVMEHLPLRINDRPKPYFGRNDLETLMASPRAADWVRLSEMLLGPVPEGFRFAPKHKSNSYIKG
;
A
#
# COMPACT_ATOMS: atom_id res chain seq x y z
N ALA A 1 -14.60 8.81 15.26
CA ALA A 1 -13.22 8.27 15.25
C ALA A 1 -13.24 6.91 14.56
N ALA A 2 -12.14 6.47 13.94
CA ALA A 2 -11.99 5.15 13.34
C ALA A 2 -10.59 4.61 13.63
N VAL A 3 -10.43 3.28 13.64
CA VAL A 3 -9.13 2.63 13.87
C VAL A 3 -8.69 1.94 12.59
N MET A 4 -7.43 2.17 12.21
CA MET A 4 -6.81 1.50 11.07
C MET A 4 -6.00 0.30 11.57
N VAL A 5 -6.22 -0.87 10.97
CA VAL A 5 -5.50 -2.09 11.31
C VAL A 5 -4.79 -2.62 10.09
N HIS A 6 -3.45 -2.70 10.18
CA HIS A 6 -2.66 -3.41 9.19
C HIS A 6 -2.66 -4.91 9.49
N GLY A 7 -2.97 -5.74 8.50
CA GLY A 7 -3.03 -7.20 8.65
C GLY A 7 -1.67 -7.90 8.86
N ARG A 8 -0.63 -7.19 9.31
CA ARG A 8 0.69 -7.75 9.61
C ARG A 8 1.21 -7.23 10.94
N SER A 9 1.88 -8.12 11.66
CA SER A 9 2.69 -7.77 12.82
C SER A 9 3.96 -7.01 12.41
N ARG A 10 4.53 -6.27 13.37
CA ARG A 10 5.80 -5.55 13.19
C ARG A 10 6.95 -6.46 12.73
N THR A 11 7.02 -7.69 13.24
CA THR A 11 8.12 -8.63 12.93
C THR A 11 8.02 -9.20 11.51
N GLN A 12 6.80 -9.35 10.97
CA GLN A 12 6.60 -9.82 9.59
C GLN A 12 7.07 -8.81 8.53
N ARG A 13 7.19 -7.52 8.89
CA ARG A 13 7.47 -6.43 7.95
C ARG A 13 6.56 -6.57 6.71
N TYR A 14 7.10 -6.48 5.49
CA TYR A 14 6.37 -6.67 4.24
C TYR A 14 6.69 -8.00 3.54
N THR A 15 7.13 -9.01 4.29
CA THR A 15 7.55 -10.31 3.71
C THR A 15 6.38 -11.28 3.47
N ARG A 16 5.30 -11.12 4.23
CA ARG A 16 4.10 -11.97 4.16
C ARG A 16 2.88 -11.17 3.68
N LEU A 17 1.83 -11.89 3.31
CA LEU A 17 0.53 -11.30 2.99
C LEU A 17 -0.14 -10.76 4.25
N ALA A 18 -0.94 -9.71 4.09
CA ALA A 18 -1.84 -9.20 5.11
C ALA A 18 -2.92 -10.25 5.45
N LYS A 19 -3.10 -10.51 6.75
CA LYS A 19 -4.14 -11.38 7.30
C LYS A 19 -5.40 -10.57 7.56
N TRP A 20 -6.33 -10.60 6.61
CA TRP A 20 -7.60 -9.89 6.72
C TRP A 20 -8.59 -10.55 7.68
N ASP A 21 -8.54 -11.88 7.83
CA ASP A 21 -9.32 -12.60 8.87
C ASP A 21 -9.04 -12.05 10.27
N TYR A 22 -7.78 -11.70 10.55
CA TYR A 22 -7.41 -11.08 11.82
C TYR A 22 -8.03 -9.69 11.98
N ILE A 23 -8.02 -8.87 10.92
CA ILE A 23 -8.66 -7.55 10.95
C ILE A 23 -10.15 -7.70 11.21
N ASN A 24 -10.81 -8.67 10.56
CA ASN A 24 -12.22 -8.96 10.79
C ASN A 24 -12.47 -9.40 12.24
N SER A 25 -11.61 -10.26 12.81
CA SER A 25 -11.73 -10.66 14.23
C SER A 25 -11.59 -9.50 15.21
N VAL A 26 -10.78 -8.48 14.87
CA VAL A 26 -10.65 -7.25 15.66
C VAL A 26 -11.93 -6.40 15.54
N ALA A 27 -12.51 -6.33 14.35
CA ALA A 27 -13.74 -5.61 14.11
C ALA A 27 -14.94 -6.28 14.81
N SER A 28 -15.04 -7.61 14.72
CA SER A 28 -16.12 -8.40 15.32
C SER A 28 -16.04 -8.44 16.84
N GLY A 29 -14.84 -8.47 17.43
CA GLY A 29 -14.63 -8.54 18.87
C GLY A 29 -15.08 -7.30 19.67
N GLN A 30 -15.56 -6.25 18.99
CA GLN A 30 -16.24 -5.11 19.63
C GLN A 30 -17.71 -5.40 19.97
N LYS A 31 -18.28 -6.49 19.46
CA LYS A 31 -19.65 -6.92 19.78
C LYS A 31 -19.68 -7.43 21.22
N ALA A 32 -20.67 -6.96 21.99
CA ALA A 32 -20.74 -7.12 23.45
C ALA A 32 -20.67 -8.58 23.96
N GLU A 33 -21.08 -9.54 23.14
CA GLU A 33 -21.10 -10.96 23.46
C GLU A 33 -19.69 -11.58 23.57
N ASP A 34 -18.70 -11.07 22.80
CA ASP A 34 -17.34 -11.60 22.73
C ASP A 34 -16.42 -11.08 23.84
N ILE A 35 -16.69 -9.88 24.36
CA ILE A 35 -15.95 -9.27 25.47
C ILE A 35 -16.19 -10.05 26.78
N MET A 36 -17.35 -10.71 26.91
CA MET A 36 -17.78 -11.42 28.11
C MET A 36 -17.23 -12.85 28.25
N GLN A 37 -16.75 -13.49 27.18
CA GLN A 37 -16.45 -14.93 27.18
C GLN A 37 -14.98 -15.34 27.26
N LYS A 38 -14.02 -14.41 27.16
CA LYS A 38 -12.59 -14.79 27.13
C LYS A 38 -11.87 -14.43 28.44
N PRO A 39 -11.72 -15.36 29.39
CA PRO A 39 -10.86 -15.11 30.54
C PRO A 39 -9.42 -14.84 30.05
N PRO A 40 -8.66 -13.95 30.72
CA PRO A 40 -7.27 -13.69 30.35
C PRO A 40 -6.50 -15.02 30.39
N ALA A 41 -5.75 -15.30 29.31
CA ALA A 41 -4.91 -16.48 29.24
C ALA A 41 -3.92 -16.44 30.41
N LYS A 42 -4.05 -17.39 31.34
CA LYS A 42 -3.11 -17.56 32.45
C LYS A 42 -1.72 -17.84 31.86
N SER A 43 -0.80 -16.91 32.01
CA SER A 43 0.62 -17.17 31.86
C SER A 43 1.07 -18.04 33.02
N ASN A 44 1.62 -19.23 32.73
CA ASN A 44 2.21 -20.10 33.74
C ASN A 44 3.34 -19.37 34.46
N GLY A 45 3.20 -19.17 35.77
CA GLY A 45 4.21 -18.54 36.62
C GLY A 45 3.68 -18.24 38.02
N ASP A 46 3.90 -19.21 38.91
CA ASP A 46 3.92 -19.18 40.38
C ASP A 46 2.64 -18.85 41.17
N GLU A 47 2.25 -19.85 41.98
CA GLU A 47 1.23 -19.82 43.01
C GLU A 47 1.65 -18.91 44.16
N ILE A 48 0.87 -17.86 44.43
CA ILE A 48 0.70 -17.30 45.78
C ILE A 48 -0.80 -17.10 46.00
N ALA A 49 -1.31 -17.75 47.05
CA ALA A 49 -2.70 -17.72 47.47
C ALA A 49 -3.08 -16.41 48.18
N ASP A 50 -4.39 -16.17 48.19
CA ASP A 50 -5.15 -15.15 48.95
C ASP A 50 -5.08 -13.69 48.48
N ASP A 51 -5.96 -13.36 47.53
CA ASP A 51 -6.88 -12.24 47.71
C ASP A 51 -8.22 -12.57 47.04
N LYS A 52 -9.33 -12.24 47.71
CA LYS A 52 -10.69 -12.41 47.19
C LYS A 52 -10.89 -11.45 46.02
N THR A 53 -10.45 -11.81 44.83
CA THR A 53 -10.72 -11.03 43.63
C THR A 53 -12.16 -11.26 43.22
N THR A 54 -13.03 -10.39 43.72
CA THR A 54 -14.36 -10.07 43.21
C THR A 54 -14.40 -10.26 41.68
N PRO A 55 -15.37 -11.00 41.11
CA PRO A 55 -15.54 -11.02 39.67
C PRO A 55 -15.72 -9.57 39.23
N ALA A 56 -14.87 -9.10 38.31
CA ALA A 56 -14.92 -7.72 37.84
C ALA A 56 -16.37 -7.39 37.47
N ILE A 57 -17.02 -6.58 38.32
CA ILE A 57 -18.36 -6.08 38.09
C ILE A 57 -18.23 -5.23 36.83
N ILE A 58 -18.69 -5.78 35.72
CA ILE A 58 -18.91 -4.99 34.51
C ILE A 58 -20.03 -4.02 34.89
N SER A 59 -19.68 -2.75 35.14
CA SER A 59 -20.67 -1.70 35.31
C SER A 59 -21.52 -1.62 34.04
N GLU A 60 -22.78 -1.19 34.16
CA GLU A 60 -23.68 -0.90 33.02
C GLU A 60 -23.07 0.07 31.97
N GLU A 61 -21.91 0.65 32.25
CA GLU A 61 -21.08 1.45 31.36
C GLU A 61 -20.41 0.66 30.22
N SER A 62 -20.10 -0.64 30.40
CA SER A 62 -19.46 -1.41 29.31
C SER A 62 -20.39 -1.65 28.13
N SER A 63 -21.71 -1.66 28.35
CA SER A 63 -22.72 -1.69 27.28
C SER A 63 -22.94 -0.33 26.60
N ARG A 64 -22.23 0.73 27.04
CA ARG A 64 -22.29 2.09 26.47
C ARG A 64 -21.05 2.49 25.68
N LEU A 65 -20.05 1.60 25.56
CA LEU A 65 -18.86 1.92 24.77
C LEU A 65 -19.22 1.99 23.27
N PRO A 66 -18.84 3.06 22.58
CA PRO A 66 -19.15 3.21 21.15
C PRO A 66 -18.36 2.19 20.34
N VAL A 67 -19.04 1.52 19.40
CA VAL A 67 -18.38 0.69 18.38
C VAL A 67 -17.54 1.61 17.49
N LEU A 68 -16.24 1.33 17.41
CA LEU A 68 -15.31 2.06 16.56
C LEU A 68 -15.22 1.39 15.19
N PRO A 69 -15.48 2.11 14.09
CA PRO A 69 -15.27 1.58 12.75
C PRO A 69 -13.81 1.15 12.54
N VAL A 70 -13.61 -0.06 12.02
CA VAL A 70 -12.29 -0.60 11.69
C VAL A 70 -12.05 -0.48 10.19
N ILE A 71 -10.96 0.18 9.82
CA ILE A 71 -10.49 0.33 8.43
C ILE A 71 -9.38 -0.69 8.20
N GLY A 72 -9.57 -1.56 7.22
CA GLY A 72 -8.57 -2.55 6.83
C GLY A 72 -7.44 -1.97 5.99
N ASN A 73 -6.22 -2.46 6.21
CA ASN A 73 -5.05 -2.12 5.41
C ASN A 73 -4.20 -3.34 5.07
N GLY A 74 -3.86 -3.48 3.78
CA GLY A 74 -2.77 -4.33 3.34
C GLY A 74 -3.00 -5.04 2.01
N ASP A 75 -2.01 -4.94 1.13
CA ASP A 75 -1.90 -5.71 -0.12
C ASP A 75 -3.04 -5.54 -1.13
N ILE A 76 -3.76 -4.42 -1.07
CA ILE A 76 -4.74 -4.01 -2.09
C ILE A 76 -4.00 -3.40 -3.29
N LEU A 77 -4.18 -3.99 -4.47
CA LEU A 77 -3.60 -3.50 -5.73
C LEU A 77 -4.62 -3.40 -6.89
N SER A 78 -5.86 -3.83 -6.67
CA SER A 78 -6.95 -3.74 -7.66
C SER A 78 -8.31 -3.59 -6.97
N TRP A 79 -9.29 -3.09 -7.72
CA TRP A 79 -10.67 -3.00 -7.25
C TRP A 79 -11.27 -4.38 -6.96
N ARG A 80 -10.94 -5.41 -7.77
CA ARG A 80 -11.40 -6.80 -7.57
C ARG A 80 -10.93 -7.36 -6.24
N GLN A 81 -9.65 -7.17 -5.91
CA GLN A 81 -9.11 -7.57 -4.61
C GLN A 81 -9.81 -6.84 -3.46
N TRP A 82 -10.11 -5.55 -3.62
CA TRP A 82 -10.86 -4.83 -2.60
C TRP A 82 -12.28 -5.41 -2.44
N GLU A 83 -12.98 -5.68 -3.54
CA GLU A 83 -14.32 -6.26 -3.51
C GLU A 83 -14.33 -7.63 -2.83
N ASP A 84 -13.40 -8.53 -3.20
CA ASP A 84 -13.25 -9.85 -2.58
C ASP A 84 -13.01 -9.73 -1.07
N LEU A 85 -12.14 -8.80 -0.65
CA LEU A 85 -11.83 -8.56 0.76
C LEU A 85 -13.02 -7.99 1.52
N LYS A 86 -13.75 -7.05 0.92
CA LYS A 86 -14.95 -6.45 1.51
C LYS A 86 -16.05 -7.49 1.72
N VAL A 87 -16.30 -8.34 0.73
CA VAL A 87 -17.32 -9.41 0.81
C VAL A 87 -16.93 -10.47 1.84
N ALA A 88 -15.65 -10.85 1.89
CA ALA A 88 -15.18 -11.89 2.81
C ALA A 88 -15.11 -11.43 4.28
N HIS A 89 -15.11 -10.11 4.55
CA HIS A 89 -14.90 -9.56 5.90
C HIS A 89 -15.95 -8.49 6.24
N PRO A 90 -17.22 -8.88 6.43
CA PRO A 90 -18.35 -7.96 6.55
C PRO A 90 -18.35 -7.09 7.82
N ASP A 91 -17.52 -7.42 8.82
CA ASP A 91 -17.42 -6.62 10.05
C ASP A 91 -16.46 -5.43 9.91
N ILE A 92 -15.64 -5.41 8.85
CA ILE A 92 -14.74 -4.30 8.53
C ILE A 92 -15.56 -3.20 7.83
N LEU A 93 -15.26 -1.93 8.14
CA LEU A 93 -15.87 -0.80 7.44
C LEU A 93 -15.60 -0.91 5.94
N ASP A 94 -16.59 -0.55 5.11
CA ASP A 94 -16.45 -0.38 3.65
C ASP A 94 -15.58 0.85 3.32
N CYS A 95 -14.33 0.79 3.74
CA CYS A 95 -13.30 1.79 3.57
C CYS A 95 -11.95 1.09 3.61
N ALA A 96 -11.16 1.28 2.56
CA ALA A 96 -9.82 0.75 2.46
C ALA A 96 -8.78 1.85 2.73
N MET A 97 -7.81 1.56 3.58
CA MET A 97 -6.58 2.35 3.60
C MET A 97 -5.63 1.80 2.54
N LEU A 98 -5.18 2.65 1.61
CA LEU A 98 -4.20 2.30 0.59
C LEU A 98 -2.79 2.75 1.00
N GLY A 99 -1.78 2.01 0.55
CA GLY A 99 -0.37 2.33 0.81
C GLY A 99 0.47 2.12 -0.44
N ARG A 100 1.29 1.06 -0.45
CA ARG A 100 2.12 0.70 -1.63
C ARG A 100 1.32 0.54 -2.93
N GLY A 101 0.06 0.09 -2.85
CA GLY A 101 -0.83 0.01 -4.02
C GLY A 101 -1.03 1.37 -4.69
N ALA A 102 -1.20 2.45 -3.93
CA ALA A 102 -1.32 3.81 -4.46
C ALA A 102 0.00 4.37 -5.02
N LEU A 103 1.16 3.91 -4.50
CA LEU A 103 2.45 4.25 -5.07
C LEU A 103 2.70 3.55 -6.42
N ILE A 104 2.20 2.32 -6.58
CA ILE A 104 2.33 1.56 -7.85
C ILE A 104 1.29 2.04 -8.86
N LYS A 105 0.06 2.30 -8.41
CA LYS A 105 -1.11 2.69 -9.20
C LYS A 105 -1.78 3.92 -8.56
N PRO A 106 -1.35 5.13 -8.90
CA PRO A 106 -1.96 6.37 -8.36
C PRO A 106 -3.45 6.50 -8.65
N TRP A 107 -3.93 5.87 -9.73
CA TRP A 107 -5.35 5.79 -10.12
C TRP A 107 -6.12 4.64 -9.44
N LEU A 108 -5.51 3.86 -8.55
CA LEU A 108 -6.17 2.78 -7.81
C LEU A 108 -7.43 3.24 -7.03
N PRO A 109 -7.46 4.43 -6.39
CA PRO A 109 -8.70 4.95 -5.80
C PRO A 109 -9.82 5.09 -6.83
N THR A 110 -9.51 5.51 -8.06
CA THR A 110 -10.50 5.63 -9.14
C THR A 110 -11.00 4.26 -9.57
N GLU A 111 -10.11 3.27 -9.75
CA GLU A 111 -10.51 1.89 -10.04
C GLU A 111 -11.45 1.31 -8.97
N ILE A 112 -11.12 1.53 -7.69
CA ILE A 112 -11.94 1.08 -6.55
C ILE A 112 -13.31 1.76 -6.56
N LYS A 113 -13.34 3.08 -6.75
CA LYS A 113 -14.58 3.87 -6.76
C LYS A 113 -15.49 3.51 -7.93
N GLU A 114 -14.91 3.30 -9.11
CA GLU A 114 -15.64 3.03 -10.35
C GLU A 114 -15.82 1.53 -10.65
N GLN A 115 -15.27 0.66 -9.80
CA GLN A 115 -15.30 -0.80 -9.94
C GLN A 115 -14.91 -1.28 -11.35
N ARG A 116 -13.83 -0.71 -11.90
CA ARG A 116 -13.33 -1.06 -13.24
C ARG A 116 -11.83 -1.21 -13.27
N ASP A 117 -11.37 -2.05 -14.18
CA ASP A 117 -9.96 -2.11 -14.54
C ASP A 117 -9.64 -0.93 -15.47
N TRP A 118 -8.63 -0.12 -15.10
CA TRP A 118 -8.18 0.98 -15.94
C TRP A 118 -6.85 0.61 -16.59
N ASP A 119 -6.90 0.29 -17.88
CA ASP A 119 -5.71 0.01 -18.69
C ASP A 119 -5.05 1.29 -19.22
N ILE A 120 -4.67 2.17 -18.29
CA ILE A 120 -4.11 3.50 -18.57
C ILE A 120 -2.91 3.40 -19.53
N SER A 121 -2.85 4.30 -20.51
CA SER A 121 -1.79 4.35 -21.50
C SER A 121 -0.46 4.85 -20.92
N ALA A 122 0.64 4.66 -21.65
CA ALA A 122 1.93 5.25 -21.27
C ALA A 122 1.90 6.79 -21.30
N GLY A 123 1.11 7.39 -22.20
CA GLY A 123 0.93 8.85 -22.29
C GLY A 123 0.24 9.41 -21.06
N GLU A 124 -0.93 8.89 -20.70
CA GLU A 124 -1.66 9.30 -19.49
C GLU A 124 -0.82 9.11 -18.22
N ARG A 125 0.03 8.07 -18.16
CA ARG A 125 0.99 7.89 -17.05
C ARG A 125 2.10 8.94 -17.04
N LEU A 126 2.56 9.36 -18.22
CA LEU A 126 3.54 10.44 -18.33
C LEU A 126 2.94 11.78 -17.90
N ASP A 127 1.67 12.03 -18.24
CA ASP A 127 0.94 13.23 -17.83
C ASP A 127 0.86 13.31 -16.28
N ILE A 128 0.61 12.18 -15.61
CA ILE A 128 0.67 12.10 -14.14
C ILE A 128 2.06 12.46 -13.61
N PHE A 129 3.14 12.06 -14.29
CA PHE A 129 4.49 12.47 -13.90
C PHE A 129 4.77 13.95 -14.18
N GLN A 130 4.20 14.51 -15.25
CA GLN A 130 4.28 15.95 -15.54
C GLN A 130 3.60 16.77 -14.45
N ASP A 131 2.40 16.36 -14.01
CA ASP A 131 1.69 17.01 -12.90
C ASP A 131 2.51 16.95 -11.61
N PHE A 132 3.09 15.78 -11.28
CA PHE A 132 3.96 15.65 -10.12
C PHE A 132 5.17 16.60 -10.21
N VAL A 133 5.82 16.68 -11.37
CA VAL A 133 6.96 17.58 -11.59
C VAL A 133 6.54 19.03 -11.45
N LYS A 134 5.41 19.42 -12.04
CA LYS A 134 4.85 20.77 -11.93
C LYS A 134 4.63 21.15 -10.47
N PHE A 135 3.91 20.33 -9.71
CA PHE A 135 3.67 20.58 -8.28
C PHE A 135 4.97 20.57 -7.46
N GLY A 136 5.92 19.71 -7.82
CA GLY A 136 7.22 19.67 -7.18
C GLY A 136 8.01 20.98 -7.38
N LEU A 137 8.02 21.53 -8.59
CA LEU A 137 8.69 22.80 -8.88
C LEU A 137 7.96 24.00 -8.28
N GLU A 138 6.63 23.97 -8.21
CA GLU A 138 5.84 24.98 -7.48
C GLU A 138 6.15 24.96 -5.98
N HIS A 139 6.38 23.78 -5.40
CA HIS A 139 6.60 23.62 -3.96
C HIS A 139 8.06 23.82 -3.53
N TRP A 140 9.02 23.25 -4.27
CA TRP A 140 10.45 23.27 -3.92
C TRP A 140 11.26 24.30 -4.71
N GLY A 141 10.69 24.92 -5.73
CA GLY A 141 11.36 25.88 -6.61
C GLY A 141 11.88 25.25 -7.91
N SER A 142 12.16 26.14 -8.87
CA SER A 142 12.74 25.81 -10.18
C SER A 142 14.24 26.09 -10.27
N ASP A 143 14.86 26.45 -9.15
CA ASP A 143 16.31 26.55 -9.04
C ASP A 143 16.95 25.14 -9.00
N THR A 144 18.28 25.09 -9.03
CA THR A 144 19.02 23.82 -9.02
C THR A 144 18.63 22.93 -7.83
N GLN A 145 18.40 23.51 -6.64
CA GLN A 145 18.03 22.75 -5.46
C GLN A 145 16.61 22.18 -5.57
N GLY A 146 15.64 22.99 -6.01
CA GLY A 146 14.26 22.57 -6.20
C GLY A 146 14.10 21.51 -7.28
N VAL A 147 14.79 21.67 -8.43
CA VAL A 147 14.83 20.65 -9.50
C VAL A 147 15.42 19.33 -8.99
N ASN A 148 16.54 19.38 -8.25
CA ASN A 148 17.16 18.18 -7.69
C ASN A 148 16.26 17.48 -6.66
N THR A 149 15.55 18.26 -5.84
CA THR A 149 14.61 17.73 -4.84
C THR A 149 13.42 17.06 -5.53
N THR A 150 12.79 17.74 -6.50
CA THR A 150 11.71 17.18 -7.33
C THR A 150 12.14 15.89 -8.01
N ARG A 151 13.32 15.90 -8.65
CA ARG A 151 13.88 14.72 -9.33
C ARG A 151 14.07 13.56 -8.36
N ARG A 152 14.62 13.82 -7.17
CA ARG A 152 14.87 12.79 -6.16
C ARG A 152 13.57 12.10 -5.76
N PHE A 153 12.50 12.85 -5.47
CA PHE A 153 11.21 12.25 -5.11
C PHE A 153 10.52 11.57 -6.29
N LEU A 154 10.62 12.13 -7.50
CA LEU A 154 10.12 11.48 -8.72
C LEU A 154 10.80 10.12 -8.92
N LEU A 155 12.13 10.03 -8.81
CA LEU A 155 12.86 8.78 -8.97
C LEU A 155 12.52 7.76 -7.89
N GLU A 156 12.33 8.19 -6.64
CA GLU A 156 11.83 7.31 -5.58
C GLU A 156 10.44 6.77 -5.92
N TRP A 157 9.55 7.58 -6.48
CA TRP A 157 8.22 7.14 -6.89
C TRP A 157 8.25 6.20 -8.11
N VAL A 158 9.06 6.49 -9.12
CA VAL A 158 9.26 5.62 -10.29
C VAL A 158 9.78 4.23 -9.87
N SER A 159 10.58 4.18 -8.80
CA SER A 159 11.00 2.90 -8.19
C SER A 159 9.85 2.04 -7.63
N PHE A 160 8.63 2.59 -7.52
CA PHE A 160 7.39 1.85 -7.24
C PHE A 160 6.53 1.68 -8.48
N THR A 161 6.27 2.75 -9.25
CA THR A 161 5.33 2.71 -10.39
C THR A 161 5.80 1.80 -11.52
N HIS A 162 7.11 1.55 -11.68
CA HIS A 162 7.61 0.60 -12.68
C HIS A 162 7.08 -0.83 -12.50
N ARG A 163 6.52 -1.14 -11.32
CA ARG A 163 5.91 -2.44 -11.03
C ARG A 163 4.49 -2.58 -11.56
N TYR A 164 3.90 -1.51 -12.10
CA TYR A 164 2.62 -1.59 -12.78
C TYR A 164 2.79 -2.33 -14.11
N VAL A 165 1.90 -3.30 -14.34
CA VAL A 165 1.77 -4.01 -15.61
C VAL A 165 0.45 -3.59 -16.25
N PRO A 166 0.42 -3.23 -17.54
CA PRO A 166 -0.82 -2.96 -18.28
C PRO A 166 -1.74 -4.18 -18.30
N VAL A 167 -3.04 -3.96 -18.19
CA VAL A 167 -4.05 -5.03 -18.15
C VAL A 167 -4.01 -5.85 -19.43
N GLY A 168 -3.86 -5.21 -20.60
CA GLY A 168 -3.75 -5.88 -21.89
C GLY A 168 -2.54 -6.80 -22.06
N VAL A 169 -1.57 -6.76 -21.13
CA VAL A 169 -0.35 -7.60 -21.14
C VAL A 169 -0.39 -8.68 -20.04
N MET A 170 -1.34 -8.61 -19.10
CA MET A 170 -1.41 -9.56 -17.99
C MET A 170 -1.89 -10.95 -18.43
N GLU A 171 -1.29 -12.01 -17.86
CA GLU A 171 -1.75 -13.40 -18.05
C GLU A 171 -3.01 -13.71 -17.23
N HIS A 172 -3.17 -13.10 -16.04
CA HIS A 172 -4.32 -13.30 -15.16
C HIS A 172 -4.62 -12.03 -14.34
N LEU A 173 -5.88 -11.89 -13.92
CA LEU A 173 -6.35 -10.86 -12.99
C LEU A 173 -6.96 -11.51 -11.75
N PRO A 174 -6.81 -10.92 -10.55
CA PRO A 174 -6.03 -9.71 -10.22
C PRO A 174 -4.55 -10.00 -9.90
N LEU A 175 -3.66 -9.05 -10.21
CA LEU A 175 -2.25 -9.11 -9.82
C LEU A 175 -2.08 -8.83 -8.32
N ARG A 176 -1.28 -9.65 -7.62
CA ARG A 176 -0.94 -9.42 -6.21
C ARG A 176 0.29 -8.55 -6.10
N ILE A 177 0.37 -7.78 -5.01
CA ILE A 177 1.51 -6.89 -4.77
C ILE A 177 2.86 -7.61 -4.61
N ASN A 178 2.86 -8.92 -4.37
CA ASN A 178 4.07 -9.71 -4.26
C ASN A 178 4.44 -10.43 -5.55
N ASP A 179 3.59 -10.38 -6.57
CA ASP A 179 3.87 -11.02 -7.84
C ASP A 179 5.11 -10.39 -8.49
N ARG A 180 5.79 -11.22 -9.28
CA ARG A 180 6.96 -10.87 -10.06
C ARG A 180 6.65 -11.23 -11.51
N PRO A 181 5.92 -10.35 -12.22
CA PRO A 181 5.67 -10.53 -13.64
C PRO A 181 6.97 -10.76 -14.39
N LYS A 182 6.94 -11.66 -15.38
CA LYS A 182 8.07 -11.84 -16.28
C LYS A 182 8.36 -10.54 -17.03
N PRO A 183 9.62 -10.29 -17.43
CA PRO A 183 9.92 -9.19 -18.33
C PRO A 183 9.02 -9.26 -19.57
N TYR A 184 8.46 -8.12 -19.94
CA TYR A 184 7.58 -7.98 -21.10
C TYR A 184 7.98 -6.74 -21.90
N PHE A 185 7.63 -6.75 -23.18
CA PHE A 185 7.67 -5.54 -24.01
C PHE A 185 6.33 -4.83 -23.87
N GLY A 186 6.39 -3.54 -23.52
CA GLY A 186 5.21 -2.70 -23.43
C GLY A 186 4.54 -2.51 -24.78
N ARG A 187 3.32 -1.96 -24.77
CA ARG A 187 2.57 -1.60 -25.98
C ARG A 187 3.32 -0.59 -26.87
N ASN A 188 4.29 0.13 -26.30
CA ASN A 188 5.23 1.00 -27.00
C ASN A 188 6.55 1.15 -26.21
N ASP A 189 7.51 1.89 -26.77
CA ASP A 189 8.83 2.11 -26.17
C ASP A 189 8.77 2.82 -24.81
N LEU A 190 7.87 3.80 -24.66
CA LEU A 190 7.69 4.53 -23.40
C LEU A 190 7.17 3.60 -22.30
N GLU A 191 6.23 2.72 -22.63
CA GLU A 191 5.72 1.72 -21.70
C GLU A 191 6.79 0.71 -21.30
N THR A 192 7.61 0.28 -22.26
CA THR A 192 8.76 -0.60 -22.00
C THR A 192 9.77 0.07 -21.08
N LEU A 193 10.05 1.36 -21.31
CA LEU A 193 10.92 2.16 -20.45
C LEU A 193 10.35 2.30 -19.03
N MET A 194 9.05 2.57 -18.90
CA MET A 194 8.36 2.66 -17.61
C MET A 194 8.31 1.34 -16.85
N ALA A 195 8.30 0.19 -17.53
CA ALA A 195 8.31 -1.13 -16.91
C ALA A 195 9.71 -1.57 -16.43
N SER A 196 10.76 -0.85 -16.83
CA SER A 196 12.13 -1.26 -16.55
C SER A 196 12.45 -1.24 -15.05
N PRO A 197 13.11 -2.28 -14.50
CA PRO A 197 13.59 -2.28 -13.12
C PRO A 197 14.94 -1.55 -12.95
N ARG A 198 15.52 -1.00 -14.02
CA ARG A 198 16.85 -0.39 -13.99
C ARG A 198 16.77 1.08 -13.59
N ALA A 199 17.54 1.47 -12.57
CA ALA A 199 17.62 2.86 -12.13
C ALA A 199 18.05 3.84 -13.22
N ALA A 200 18.89 3.41 -14.17
CA ALA A 200 19.29 4.23 -15.32
C ALA A 200 18.10 4.62 -16.23
N ASP A 201 17.12 3.73 -16.39
CA ASP A 201 15.92 4.01 -17.18
C ASP A 201 14.98 4.97 -16.45
N TRP A 202 14.93 4.89 -15.12
CA TRP A 202 14.20 5.87 -14.29
C TRP A 202 14.84 7.26 -14.39
N VAL A 203 16.18 7.33 -14.41
CA VAL A 203 16.90 8.57 -14.67
C VAL A 203 16.52 9.13 -16.02
N ARG A 204 16.51 8.31 -17.08
CA ARG A 204 16.07 8.74 -18.43
C ARG A 204 14.66 9.31 -18.44
N LEU A 205 13.70 8.66 -17.76
CA LEU A 205 12.34 9.20 -17.59
C LEU A 205 12.34 10.57 -16.90
N SER A 206 13.14 10.73 -15.85
CA SER A 206 13.26 12.02 -15.17
C SER A 206 13.90 13.10 -16.05
N GLU A 207 14.83 12.73 -16.95
CA GLU A 207 15.46 13.67 -17.88
C GLU A 207 14.49 14.21 -18.93
N MET A 208 13.54 13.39 -19.36
CA MET A 208 12.45 13.82 -20.25
C MET A 208 11.59 14.95 -19.64
N LEU A 209 11.51 15.01 -18.30
CA LEU A 209 10.62 15.93 -17.59
C LEU A 209 11.32 17.13 -16.93
N LEU A 210 12.57 16.94 -16.49
CA LEU A 210 13.31 17.91 -15.67
C LEU A 210 14.65 18.33 -16.32
N GLY A 211 14.92 17.93 -17.57
CA GLY A 211 16.18 18.18 -18.27
C GLY A 211 17.31 17.22 -17.88
N PRO A 212 18.52 17.38 -18.44
CA PRO A 212 19.62 16.45 -18.22
C PRO A 212 20.10 16.44 -16.76
N VAL A 213 20.59 15.28 -16.30
CA VAL A 213 21.28 15.19 -15.01
C VAL A 213 22.75 15.60 -15.14
N PRO A 214 23.42 16.01 -14.04
CA PRO A 214 24.87 16.23 -14.05
C PRO A 214 25.64 14.98 -14.48
N GLU A 215 26.82 15.19 -15.06
CA GLU A 215 27.70 14.10 -15.46
C GLU A 215 28.01 13.18 -14.26
N GLY A 216 27.92 11.86 -14.48
CA GLY A 216 28.16 10.86 -13.44
C GLY A 216 27.04 10.70 -12.40
N PHE A 217 25.89 11.38 -12.57
CA PHE A 217 24.75 11.20 -11.67
C PHE A 217 24.30 9.73 -11.61
N ARG A 218 24.10 9.22 -10.40
CA ARG A 218 23.59 7.88 -10.14
C ARG A 218 22.47 7.93 -9.10
N PHE A 219 21.38 7.25 -9.42
CA PHE A 219 20.27 7.08 -8.49
C PHE A 219 20.30 5.68 -7.87
N ALA A 220 20.19 5.63 -6.54
CA ALA A 220 19.90 4.42 -5.80
C ALA A 220 18.60 4.64 -5.00
N PRO A 221 17.60 3.75 -5.16
CA PRO A 221 16.33 3.89 -4.43
C PRO A 221 16.56 3.66 -2.94
N LYS A 222 15.98 4.52 -2.09
CA LYS A 222 16.09 4.43 -0.63
C LYS A 222 15.45 3.15 -0.12
N HIS A 223 14.28 2.85 -0.65
CA HIS A 223 13.64 1.57 -0.41
C HIS A 223 14.27 0.59 -1.39
N LYS A 224 14.88 -0.48 -0.89
CA LYS A 224 15.15 -1.67 -1.72
C LYS A 224 13.79 -2.17 -2.19
N SER A 225 13.27 -1.63 -3.28
CA SER A 225 11.99 -2.00 -3.87
C SER A 225 12.10 -3.38 -4.52
N ASN A 226 12.86 -4.31 -3.93
CA ASN A 226 13.28 -5.57 -4.53
C ASN A 226 13.61 -5.43 -6.03
N SER A 227 14.15 -4.27 -6.44
CA SER A 227 14.68 -4.07 -7.78
C SER A 227 15.91 -4.97 -7.88
N TYR A 228 15.93 -5.78 -8.92
CA TYR A 228 16.89 -6.85 -9.11
C TYR A 228 18.32 -6.31 -8.97
N ILE A 229 19.01 -6.72 -7.90
CA ILE A 229 20.47 -6.74 -7.87
C ILE A 229 20.85 -8.17 -8.23
N LYS A 230 21.01 -8.44 -9.53
CA LYS A 230 21.96 -9.40 -10.15
C LYS A 230 21.48 -9.81 -11.54
N GLY A 231 22.41 -9.72 -12.49
CA GLY A 231 22.29 -10.04 -13.91
C GLY A 231 23.18 -9.08 -14.67
#